data_AF-A0A9W8D565-F1
#
_entry.id   AF-A0A9W8D565-F1
#
_cell.length_a   1.000
_cell.length_b   1.000
_cell.length_c   1.000
_cell.angle_alpha   90.00
_cell.angle_beta   90.00
_cell.angle_gamma   90.00
#
_symmetry.space_group_name_H-M   'P 1'
#
loop_
_entity.id
_entity.type
_entity.pdbx_description
1 polymer ?
#
loop_
_entity_poly.entity_id
_entity_poly.type
_entity_poly.pdbx_seq_one_letter_code
_entity_poly.pdbx_strand_id
1 'polypeptide(L)'
;MKRLTKVTPEINDQARRLLGLMGVPVVTAPGEAEAECAALAKAGKVWAAASQDMDTLLFGAPVLLRNLTVPAARKLPIEEIHLDEVLKGLDYTQDQLIDLGVILGCDYCDSIRGVGPKSGYEYIREHKTIDSVITLDKVSKNVPPMWPFAQARQLFQKPDVNTEHEFAWEKPDTEGLVQFLAHEMEFSEQRVRSAAAKLEKTAGKGQQVRIDSFFKVTNKRVMKEDPKGKKKAKVTKKAKK
;
A
#
# COMPACT_ATOMS: atom_id res chain seq x y z
N MET A 1 17.52 16.64 -13.77
CA MET A 1 17.75 15.86 -12.54
C MET A 1 17.12 16.63 -11.39
N LYS A 2 15.94 16.23 -10.88
CA LYS A 2 15.39 16.90 -9.67
C LYS A 2 16.33 16.53 -8.51
N ARG A 3 16.93 17.53 -7.88
CA ARG A 3 17.73 17.36 -6.65
C ARG A 3 16.84 16.65 -5.63
N LEU A 4 17.29 15.53 -5.09
CA LEU A 4 16.65 14.88 -3.94
C LEU A 4 16.73 15.87 -2.78
N THR A 5 15.64 16.56 -2.50
CA THR A 5 15.47 17.31 -1.26
C THR A 5 15.41 16.28 -0.14
N LYS A 6 16.42 16.25 0.73
CA LYS A 6 16.40 15.39 1.91
C LYS A 6 15.24 15.82 2.81
N VAL A 7 14.49 14.84 3.30
CA VAL A 7 13.46 15.06 4.31
C VAL A 7 14.16 15.46 5.61
N THR A 8 13.68 16.53 6.25
CA THR A 8 14.22 17.00 7.52
C THR A 8 13.30 16.59 8.68
N PRO A 9 13.81 16.51 9.92
CA PRO A 9 12.98 16.20 11.09
C PRO A 9 11.77 17.14 11.22
N GLU A 10 11.94 18.41 10.86
CA GLU A 10 10.88 19.41 10.93
C GLU A 10 9.74 19.09 9.95
N ILE A 11 10.04 18.55 8.76
CA ILE A 11 9.02 18.10 7.80
C ILE A 11 8.22 16.94 8.40
N ASN A 12 8.88 16.01 9.10
CA ASN A 12 8.20 14.89 9.75
C ASN A 12 7.31 15.37 10.91
N ASP A 13 7.77 16.32 11.71
CA ASP A 13 6.98 16.91 12.80
C ASP A 13 5.77 17.68 12.28
N GLN A 14 5.94 18.46 11.22
CA GLN A 14 4.84 19.15 10.54
C GLN A 14 3.82 18.17 9.95
N ALA A 15 4.28 17.07 9.33
CA ALA A 15 3.41 16.02 8.82
C ALA A 15 2.65 15.31 9.94
N ARG A 16 3.32 14.97 11.04
CA ARG A 16 2.69 14.38 12.23
C ARG A 16 1.62 15.29 12.82
N ARG A 17 1.94 16.58 12.98
CA ARG A 17 0.98 17.59 13.47
C ARG A 17 -0.22 17.70 12.54
N LEU A 18 0.00 17.74 11.23
CA LEU A 18 -1.09 17.78 10.25
C LEU A 18 -2.00 16.56 10.37
N LEU A 19 -1.42 15.36 10.40
CA LEU A 19 -2.18 14.10 10.50
C LEU A 19 -2.97 14.03 11.82
N GLY A 20 -2.36 14.44 12.93
CA GLY A 20 -3.05 14.55 14.22
C GLY A 20 -4.26 15.49 14.17
N LEU A 21 -4.10 16.69 13.60
CA LEU A 21 -5.20 17.64 13.41
C LEU A 21 -6.29 17.12 12.44
N MET A 22 -5.93 16.23 11.51
CA MET A 22 -6.88 15.56 10.63
C MET A 22 -7.61 14.38 11.31
N GLY A 23 -7.25 14.04 12.55
CA GLY A 23 -7.78 12.88 13.27
C GLY A 23 -7.21 11.53 12.78
N VAL A 24 -6.03 11.56 12.15
CA VAL A 24 -5.37 10.39 11.55
C VAL A 24 -4.31 9.80 12.51
N PRO A 25 -4.48 8.61 13.14
CA PRO A 25 -3.44 7.88 13.82
C PRO A 25 -2.16 7.80 13.03
N VAL A 26 -1.10 8.14 13.75
CA VAL A 26 0.28 8.01 13.32
C VAL A 26 0.98 7.11 14.31
N VAL A 27 1.76 6.19 13.77
CA VAL A 27 2.62 5.29 14.51
C VAL A 27 4.06 5.63 14.17
N THR A 28 4.93 5.60 15.18
CA THR A 28 6.38 5.68 14.98
C THR A 28 6.94 4.26 15.05
N ALA A 29 7.44 3.76 13.93
CA ALA A 29 8.13 2.47 13.88
C ALA A 29 9.44 2.54 14.67
N PRO A 30 9.87 1.44 15.34
CA PRO A 30 11.17 1.38 16.00
C PRO A 30 12.32 1.29 14.99
N GLY A 31 12.07 0.67 13.83
CA GLY A 31 12.98 0.61 12.68
C GLY A 31 12.33 1.13 11.40
N GLU A 32 12.35 0.30 10.35
CA GLU A 32 11.86 0.66 9.02
C GLU A 32 10.33 0.69 8.95
N ALA A 33 9.79 1.73 8.34
CA ALA A 33 8.35 1.90 8.24
C ALA A 33 7.70 0.83 7.33
N GLU A 34 8.35 0.41 6.25
CA GLU A 34 7.89 -0.70 5.40
C GLU A 34 7.79 -2.01 6.19
N ALA A 35 8.75 -2.27 7.07
CA ALA A 35 8.78 -3.47 7.89
C ALA A 35 7.64 -3.48 8.91
N GLU A 36 7.39 -2.35 9.58
CA GLU A 36 6.27 -2.19 10.51
C GLU A 36 4.92 -2.36 9.78
N CYS A 37 4.76 -1.72 8.63
CA CYS A 37 3.54 -1.86 7.81
C CYS A 37 3.32 -3.31 7.37
N ALA A 38 4.37 -4.00 6.95
CA ALA A 38 4.32 -5.41 6.59
C ALA A 38 3.92 -6.29 7.79
N ALA A 39 4.50 -6.03 8.97
CA ALA A 39 4.21 -6.76 10.20
C ALA A 39 2.76 -6.54 10.66
N LEU A 40 2.26 -5.30 10.64
CA LEU A 40 0.86 -4.98 10.94
C LEU A 40 -0.11 -5.67 9.98
N ALA A 41 0.23 -5.73 8.68
CA ALA A 41 -0.59 -6.42 7.69
C ALA A 41 -0.59 -7.95 7.90
N LYS A 42 0.57 -8.55 8.19
CA LYS A 42 0.67 -9.98 8.57
C LYS A 42 -0.14 -10.31 9.83
N ALA A 43 -0.14 -9.40 10.81
CA ALA A 43 -0.90 -9.54 12.05
C ALA A 43 -2.41 -9.32 11.86
N GLY A 44 -2.87 -8.95 10.66
CA GLY A 44 -4.27 -8.69 10.37
C GLY A 44 -4.81 -7.39 10.98
N LYS A 45 -3.94 -6.50 11.46
CA LYS A 45 -4.32 -5.19 12.02
C LYS A 45 -4.67 -4.18 10.94
N VAL A 46 -4.06 -4.32 9.77
CA VAL A 46 -4.37 -3.57 8.55
C VAL A 46 -4.50 -4.54 7.39
N TRP A 47 -5.17 -4.11 6.31
CA TRP A 47 -5.40 -4.98 5.15
C TRP A 47 -4.16 -5.12 4.25
N ALA A 48 -3.43 -4.03 4.02
CA ALA A 48 -2.26 -3.98 3.14
C ALA A 48 -1.27 -2.89 3.58
N ALA A 49 -0.02 -3.02 3.14
CA ALA A 49 0.98 -1.95 3.22
C ALA A 49 0.93 -1.08 1.95
N ALA A 50 1.02 0.24 2.08
CA ALA A 50 1.04 1.14 0.94
C ALA A 50 2.40 1.83 0.82
N SER A 51 3.20 1.42 -0.17
CA SER A 51 4.53 1.97 -0.44
C SER A 51 4.85 1.94 -1.94
N GLN A 52 5.80 2.79 -2.36
CA GLN A 52 6.43 2.66 -3.68
C GLN A 52 7.64 1.73 -3.64
N ASP A 53 8.07 1.32 -2.45
CA ASP A 53 9.21 0.45 -2.27
C ASP A 53 8.79 -1.03 -2.34
N MET A 54 9.52 -1.79 -3.14
CA MET A 54 9.30 -3.23 -3.29
C MET A 54 9.89 -4.03 -2.13
N ASP A 55 10.80 -3.44 -1.35
CA ASP A 55 11.38 -4.07 -0.15
C ASP A 55 10.31 -4.39 0.90
N THR A 56 9.15 -3.71 0.83
CA THR A 56 7.94 -4.05 1.57
C THR A 56 7.52 -5.53 1.41
N LEU A 57 7.68 -6.11 0.22
CA LEU A 57 7.42 -7.54 -0.03
C LEU A 57 8.52 -8.45 0.54
N LEU A 58 9.76 -7.95 0.63
CA LEU A 58 10.88 -8.68 1.26
C LEU A 58 10.69 -8.76 2.78
N PHE A 59 10.16 -7.71 3.41
CA PHE A 59 9.64 -7.75 4.78
C PHE A 59 8.39 -8.64 4.93
N GLY A 60 7.79 -9.06 3.82
CA GLY A 60 6.73 -10.06 3.75
C GLY A 60 5.32 -9.49 3.86
N ALA A 61 5.08 -8.23 3.48
CA ALA A 61 3.71 -7.71 3.43
C ALA A 61 2.82 -8.62 2.57
N PRO A 62 1.68 -9.13 3.08
CA PRO A 62 0.82 -10.02 2.30
C PRO A 62 0.26 -9.36 1.04
N VAL A 63 -0.04 -8.06 1.14
CA VAL A 63 -0.52 -7.22 0.04
C VAL A 63 0.23 -5.89 0.07
N LEU A 64 0.81 -5.51 -1.06
CA LEU A 64 1.44 -4.21 -1.29
C LEU A 64 0.58 -3.39 -2.27
N LEU A 65 0.20 -2.17 -1.85
CA LEU A 65 -0.44 -1.18 -2.69
C LEU A 65 0.55 -0.13 -3.17
N ARG A 66 0.76 -0.06 -4.48
CA ARG A 66 1.54 1.01 -5.12
C ARG A 66 0.61 2.07 -5.70
N ASN A 67 1.18 3.23 -6.01
CA ASN A 67 0.49 4.41 -6.53
C ASN A 67 -0.61 5.05 -5.63
N LEU A 68 -0.83 4.58 -4.39
CA LEU A 68 -1.89 5.13 -3.50
C LEU A 68 -1.67 6.61 -3.14
N THR A 69 -0.43 6.99 -2.84
CA THR A 69 -0.05 8.36 -2.45
C THR A 69 0.34 9.25 -3.63
N VAL A 70 0.31 8.71 -4.85
CA VAL A 70 0.65 9.47 -6.05
C VAL A 70 -0.47 10.47 -6.36
N PRO A 71 -0.14 11.72 -6.74
CA PRO A 71 -1.16 12.73 -7.02
C PRO A 71 -2.17 12.25 -8.07
N ALA A 72 -3.47 12.34 -7.75
CA ALA A 72 -4.56 11.90 -8.62
C ALA A 72 -4.52 12.51 -10.04
N ALA A 73 -3.91 13.69 -10.20
CA ALA A 73 -3.69 14.34 -11.49
C ALA A 73 -2.87 13.48 -12.47
N ARG A 74 -2.02 12.57 -11.97
CA ARG A 74 -1.25 11.63 -12.81
C ARG A 74 -2.09 10.47 -13.35
N LYS A 75 -3.29 10.23 -12.80
CA LYS A 75 -4.22 9.17 -13.23
C LYS A 75 -3.59 7.77 -13.31
N LEU A 76 -2.60 7.49 -12.46
CA LEU A 76 -2.04 6.15 -12.34
C LEU A 76 -3.00 5.28 -11.53
N PRO A 77 -3.34 4.06 -11.99
CA PRO A 77 -4.15 3.14 -11.21
C PRO A 77 -3.38 2.69 -9.97
N ILE A 78 -4.11 2.37 -8.90
CA ILE A 78 -3.54 1.67 -7.75
C ILE A 78 -3.15 0.27 -8.24
N GLU A 79 -1.91 -0.11 -8.00
CA GLU A 79 -1.41 -1.45 -8.28
C GLU A 79 -1.45 -2.24 -6.98
N GLU A 80 -1.98 -3.45 -7.04
CA GLU A 80 -2.09 -4.37 -5.91
C GLU A 80 -1.21 -5.59 -6.21
N ILE A 81 -0.28 -5.88 -5.31
CA ILE A 81 0.66 -7.00 -5.46
C ILE A 81 0.47 -7.93 -4.27
N HIS A 82 0.07 -9.16 -4.57
CA HIS A 82 -0.11 -10.22 -3.59
C HIS A 82 1.15 -11.06 -3.45
N LEU A 83 1.68 -11.16 -2.23
CA LEU A 83 2.94 -11.87 -1.98
C LEU A 83 2.83 -13.36 -2.27
N ASP A 84 1.71 -13.99 -1.97
CA ASP A 84 1.47 -15.41 -2.26
C ASP A 84 1.47 -15.70 -3.77
N GLU A 85 0.89 -14.82 -4.58
CA GLU A 85 0.94 -14.92 -6.04
C GLU A 85 2.37 -14.72 -6.57
N VAL A 86 3.13 -13.78 -6.01
CA VAL A 86 4.55 -13.55 -6.36
C VAL A 86 5.39 -14.79 -6.05
N LEU A 87 5.30 -15.30 -4.82
CA LEU A 87 6.04 -16.49 -4.38
C LEU A 87 5.67 -17.72 -5.23
N LYS A 88 4.37 -17.92 -5.49
CA LYS A 88 3.89 -19.00 -6.37
C LYS A 88 4.36 -18.84 -7.81
N GLY A 89 4.34 -17.63 -8.35
CA GLY A 89 4.78 -17.34 -9.72
C GLY A 89 6.28 -17.56 -9.91
N LEU A 90 7.08 -17.28 -8.87
CA LEU A 90 8.52 -17.49 -8.88
C LEU A 90 8.93 -18.93 -8.49
N ASP A 91 8.04 -19.70 -7.86
CA ASP A 91 8.32 -20.99 -7.21
C ASP A 91 9.30 -20.85 -6.03
N TYR A 92 9.13 -19.77 -5.25
CA TYR A 92 10.05 -19.33 -4.20
C TYR A 92 9.40 -19.37 -2.82
N THR A 93 10.23 -19.58 -1.81
CA THR A 93 9.94 -19.27 -0.41
C THR A 93 10.22 -17.80 -0.11
N GLN A 94 9.74 -17.28 1.03
CA GLN A 94 10.04 -15.92 1.45
C GLN A 94 11.55 -15.68 1.57
N ASP A 95 12.30 -16.62 2.13
CA ASP A 95 13.77 -16.50 2.27
C ASP A 95 14.46 -16.43 0.90
N GLN A 96 13.98 -17.18 -0.09
CA GLN A 96 14.50 -17.11 -1.46
C GLN A 96 14.17 -15.77 -2.14
N LEU A 97 13.00 -15.20 -1.86
CA LEU A 97 12.65 -13.88 -2.35
C LEU A 97 13.54 -12.79 -1.73
N ILE A 98 13.79 -12.86 -0.41
CA ILE A 98 14.75 -12.00 0.29
C ILE A 98 16.14 -12.15 -0.34
N ASP A 99 16.58 -13.38 -0.56
CA ASP A 99 17.88 -13.67 -1.16
C ASP A 99 18.04 -13.07 -2.56
N LEU A 100 16.98 -13.18 -3.36
CA LEU A 100 16.93 -12.54 -4.67
C LEU A 100 17.02 -11.02 -4.56
N GLY A 101 16.26 -10.40 -3.66
CA GLY A 101 16.29 -8.95 -3.43
C GLY A 101 17.68 -8.45 -3.06
N VAL A 102 18.34 -9.13 -2.11
CA VAL A 102 19.71 -8.80 -1.68
C VAL A 102 20.73 -8.91 -2.81
N ILE A 103 20.66 -9.95 -3.65
CA ILE A 103 21.57 -10.12 -4.80
C ILE A 103 21.35 -9.03 -5.86
N LEU A 104 20.09 -8.69 -6.14
CA LEU A 104 19.74 -7.67 -7.15
C LEU A 104 20.03 -6.24 -6.67
N GLY A 105 20.20 -6.06 -5.37
CA GLY A 105 20.48 -4.80 -4.71
C GLY A 105 19.29 -4.36 -3.88
N CYS A 106 19.56 -4.13 -2.59
CA CYS A 106 18.65 -3.52 -1.63
C CYS A 106 19.35 -2.31 -1.00
N ASP A 107 18.65 -1.56 -0.15
CA ASP A 107 19.23 -0.38 0.48
C ASP A 107 20.28 -0.68 1.58
N TYR A 108 20.39 -1.94 2.01
CA TYR A 108 21.25 -2.36 3.12
C TYR A 108 22.64 -2.85 2.72
N CYS A 109 22.84 -3.23 1.45
CA CYS A 109 24.14 -3.68 0.95
C CYS A 109 24.25 -3.57 -0.57
N ASP A 110 25.49 -3.57 -1.08
CA ASP A 110 25.75 -3.57 -2.52
C ASP A 110 25.14 -4.80 -3.22
N SER A 111 24.96 -4.72 -4.54
CA SER A 111 24.59 -5.88 -5.38
C SER A 111 25.82 -6.60 -5.91
N ILE A 112 25.63 -7.83 -6.41
CA ILE A 112 26.71 -8.56 -7.08
C ILE A 112 26.84 -8.08 -8.52
N ARG A 113 28.02 -7.55 -8.87
CA ARG A 113 28.27 -7.05 -10.23
C ARG A 113 28.08 -8.15 -11.29
N GLY A 114 27.30 -7.86 -12.32
CA GLY A 114 27.05 -8.80 -13.41
C GLY A 114 25.96 -9.83 -13.12
N VAL A 115 25.35 -9.80 -11.93
CA VAL A 115 24.11 -10.50 -11.65
C VAL A 115 22.96 -9.51 -11.82
N GLY A 116 21.98 -9.87 -12.65
CA GLY A 116 20.79 -9.06 -12.89
C GLY A 116 19.53 -9.90 -12.67
N PRO A 117 18.32 -9.35 -12.92
CA PRO A 117 17.05 -9.99 -12.56
C PRO A 117 16.92 -11.43 -13.04
N LYS A 118 17.27 -11.69 -14.31
CA LYS A 118 17.19 -13.03 -14.91
C LYS A 118 18.18 -14.00 -14.28
N SER A 119 19.46 -13.63 -14.20
CA SER A 119 20.49 -14.52 -13.67
C SER A 119 20.36 -14.74 -12.17
N GLY A 120 20.00 -13.69 -11.41
CA GLY A 120 19.68 -13.80 -9.98
C GLY A 120 18.52 -14.77 -9.73
N TYR A 121 17.47 -14.69 -10.54
CA TYR A 121 16.38 -15.67 -10.50
C TYR A 121 16.87 -17.09 -10.80
N GLU A 122 17.59 -17.31 -11.89
CA GLU A 122 18.09 -18.66 -12.23
C GLU A 122 19.00 -19.22 -11.12
N TYR A 123 19.91 -18.40 -10.57
CA TYR A 123 20.83 -18.82 -9.52
C TYR A 123 20.15 -19.18 -8.21
N ILE A 124 19.21 -18.37 -7.71
CA ILE A 124 18.49 -18.69 -6.47
C ILE A 124 17.58 -19.90 -6.68
N ARG A 125 16.97 -20.06 -7.85
CA ARG A 125 16.15 -21.24 -8.15
C ARG A 125 16.97 -22.53 -8.12
N GLU A 126 18.17 -22.53 -8.70
CA GLU A 126 19.06 -23.68 -8.79
C GLU A 126 19.78 -23.98 -7.46
N HIS A 127 20.33 -22.95 -6.83
CA HIS A 127 21.23 -23.09 -5.68
C HIS A 127 20.59 -22.75 -4.33
N LYS A 128 19.32 -22.33 -4.34
CA LYS A 128 18.44 -22.09 -3.18
C LYS A 128 18.80 -20.95 -2.24
N THR A 129 20.08 -20.59 -2.10
CA THR A 129 20.56 -19.60 -1.11
C THR A 129 21.67 -18.72 -1.67
N ILE A 130 21.80 -17.47 -1.19
CA ILE A 130 22.95 -16.60 -1.53
C ILE A 130 24.27 -17.30 -1.22
N ASP A 131 24.37 -17.97 -0.07
CA ASP A 131 25.58 -18.64 0.41
C ASP A 131 26.10 -19.67 -0.61
N SER A 132 25.19 -20.38 -1.29
CA SER A 132 25.56 -21.28 -2.37
C SER A 132 25.93 -20.52 -3.65
N VAL A 133 25.16 -19.47 -4.00
CA VAL A 133 25.38 -18.66 -5.21
C VAL A 133 26.74 -17.96 -5.23
N ILE A 134 27.20 -17.43 -4.09
CA ILE A 134 28.50 -16.72 -4.03
C ILE A 134 29.71 -17.64 -4.22
N THR A 135 29.55 -18.96 -4.06
CA THR A 135 30.63 -19.94 -4.29
C THR A 135 30.81 -20.30 -5.76
N LEU A 136 29.87 -19.95 -6.63
CA LEU A 136 29.93 -20.28 -8.06
C LEU A 136 31.08 -19.53 -8.74
N ASP A 137 31.87 -20.22 -9.55
CA ASP A 137 33.02 -19.63 -10.27
C ASP A 137 32.67 -18.39 -11.12
N LYS A 138 31.44 -18.34 -11.63
CA LYS A 138 30.91 -17.22 -12.44
C LYS A 138 30.55 -15.99 -11.60
N VAL A 139 30.31 -16.18 -10.30
CA VAL A 139 29.81 -15.16 -9.36
C VAL A 139 30.90 -14.72 -8.38
N SER A 140 31.68 -15.67 -7.85
CA SER A 140 32.66 -15.48 -6.77
C SER A 140 33.64 -14.33 -7.01
N LYS A 141 34.04 -14.12 -8.27
CA LYS A 141 34.96 -13.04 -8.68
C LYS A 141 34.36 -11.63 -8.62
N ASN A 142 33.03 -11.53 -8.58
CA ASN A 142 32.29 -10.27 -8.61
C ASN A 142 31.61 -9.93 -7.28
N VAL A 143 31.77 -10.78 -6.26
CA VAL A 143 31.24 -10.54 -4.92
C VAL A 143 32.00 -9.35 -4.31
N PRO A 144 31.31 -8.33 -3.78
CA PRO A 144 31.97 -7.21 -3.12
C PRO A 144 32.86 -7.66 -1.95
N PRO A 145 34.03 -7.01 -1.73
CA PRO A 145 34.84 -7.30 -0.55
C PRO A 145 34.06 -7.02 0.74
N MET A 146 34.10 -7.95 1.70
CA MET A 146 33.39 -7.83 2.99
C MET A 146 31.88 -7.54 2.83
N TRP A 147 31.24 -8.13 1.82
CA TRP A 147 29.83 -7.91 1.52
C TRP A 147 28.90 -8.34 2.69
N PRO A 148 28.16 -7.41 3.33
CA PRO A 148 27.36 -7.70 4.53
C PRO A 148 25.96 -8.26 4.19
N PHE A 149 25.88 -9.18 3.23
CA PHE A 149 24.60 -9.73 2.78
C PHE A 149 23.84 -10.49 3.88
N ALA A 150 24.57 -11.12 4.80
CA ALA A 150 23.97 -11.85 5.92
C ALA A 150 23.24 -10.91 6.88
N GLN A 151 23.81 -9.73 7.15
CA GLN A 151 23.16 -8.69 7.95
C GLN A 151 21.93 -8.13 7.23
N ALA A 152 22.04 -7.85 5.93
CA ALA A 152 20.91 -7.39 5.12
C ALA A 152 19.75 -8.40 5.11
N ARG A 153 20.05 -9.69 4.88
CA ARG A 153 19.08 -10.78 4.96
C ARG A 153 18.42 -10.83 6.35
N GLN A 154 19.22 -10.71 7.42
CA GLN A 154 18.70 -10.74 8.79
C GLN A 154 17.74 -9.58 9.07
N LEU A 155 18.01 -8.37 8.54
CA LEU A 155 17.10 -7.22 8.67
C LEU A 155 15.73 -7.52 8.06
N PHE A 156 15.67 -8.18 6.91
CA PHE A 156 14.39 -8.58 6.30
C PHE A 156 13.69 -9.73 7.05
N GLN A 157 14.46 -10.71 7.55
CA GLN A 157 13.90 -11.87 8.24
C GLN A 157 13.38 -11.54 9.64
N LYS A 158 14.09 -10.66 10.36
CA LYS A 158 13.81 -10.27 11.75
C LYS A 158 13.95 -8.75 11.90
N PRO A 159 13.06 -7.97 11.26
CA PRO A 159 13.08 -6.52 11.44
C PRO A 159 12.68 -6.14 12.86
N ASP A 160 13.18 -5.00 13.33
CA ASP A 160 12.71 -4.39 14.57
C ASP A 160 11.35 -3.72 14.31
N VAL A 161 10.29 -4.31 14.85
CA VAL A 161 8.89 -3.89 14.64
C VAL A 161 8.09 -4.04 15.93
N ASN A 162 7.08 -3.20 16.11
CA ASN A 162 6.16 -3.22 17.22
C ASN A 162 4.71 -3.30 16.73
N THR A 163 4.17 -4.50 16.61
CA THR A 163 2.78 -4.63 16.15
C THR A 163 1.72 -4.23 17.19
N GLU A 164 2.07 -3.86 18.43
CA GLU A 164 1.13 -3.55 19.53
C GLU A 164 0.52 -2.14 19.43
N HIS A 165 -0.06 -1.83 18.27
CA HIS A 165 -0.78 -0.58 18.02
C HIS A 165 -2.29 -0.76 17.98
N GLU A 166 -3.02 0.24 18.47
CA GLU A 166 -4.46 0.41 18.28
C GLU A 166 -4.71 1.62 17.38
N PHE A 167 -5.61 1.47 16.41
CA PHE A 167 -5.92 2.52 15.45
C PHE A 167 -7.31 3.08 15.72
N ALA A 168 -7.39 4.36 16.09
CA ALA A 168 -8.64 5.08 16.26
C ALA A 168 -8.63 6.34 15.39
N TRP A 169 -9.52 6.42 14.40
CA TRP A 169 -9.75 7.67 13.67
C TRP A 169 -10.54 8.64 14.57
N GLU A 170 -9.99 9.82 14.79
CA GLU A 170 -10.62 10.88 15.56
C GLU A 170 -11.34 11.88 14.65
N LYS A 171 -12.12 12.79 15.25
CA LYS A 171 -12.72 13.88 14.49
C LYS A 171 -11.64 14.91 14.13
N PRO A 172 -11.63 15.43 12.89
CA PRO A 172 -10.72 16.49 12.52
C PRO A 172 -10.92 17.75 13.39
N ASP A 173 -9.81 18.38 13.78
CA ASP A 173 -9.80 19.69 14.43
C ASP A 173 -9.71 20.79 13.37
N THR A 174 -10.87 21.28 12.94
CA THR A 174 -10.97 22.30 11.88
C THR A 174 -10.29 23.61 12.27
N GLU A 175 -10.43 24.08 13.51
CA GLU A 175 -9.80 25.35 13.92
C GLU A 175 -8.29 25.18 14.09
N GLY A 176 -7.83 24.04 14.62
CA GLY A 176 -6.41 23.72 14.66
C GLY A 176 -5.78 23.60 13.27
N LEU A 177 -6.50 23.03 12.29
CA LEU A 177 -6.07 22.98 10.88
C LEU A 177 -5.95 24.38 10.28
N VAL A 178 -6.90 25.28 10.56
CA VAL A 178 -6.84 26.67 10.09
C VAL A 178 -5.67 27.40 10.74
N GLN A 179 -5.49 27.26 12.04
CA GLN A 179 -4.36 27.86 12.75
C GLN A 179 -3.02 27.41 12.17
N PHE A 180 -2.84 26.10 12.01
CA PHE A 180 -1.59 25.55 11.51
C PHE A 180 -1.37 25.88 10.02
N LEU A 181 -2.33 25.55 9.15
CA LEU A 181 -2.11 25.68 7.71
C LEU A 181 -2.24 27.12 7.22
N ALA A 182 -3.22 27.89 7.70
CA ALA A 182 -3.49 29.23 7.17
C ALA A 182 -2.64 30.31 7.85
N HIS A 183 -2.48 30.26 9.17
CA HIS A 183 -1.76 31.31 9.90
C HIS A 183 -0.25 31.04 10.02
N GLU A 184 0.17 29.79 10.28
CA GLU A 184 1.59 29.45 10.42
C GLU A 184 2.26 29.10 9.08
N MET A 185 1.56 28.36 8.21
CA MET A 185 2.09 27.89 6.92
C MET A 185 1.62 28.73 5.71
N GLU A 186 0.87 29.82 5.95
CA GLU A 186 0.41 30.79 4.96
C GLU A 186 -0.44 30.22 3.81
N PHE A 187 -1.17 29.11 4.03
CA PHE A 187 -2.15 28.61 3.08
C PHE A 187 -3.43 29.48 3.06
N SER A 188 -4.17 29.43 1.95
CA SER A 188 -5.48 30.08 1.87
C SER A 188 -6.47 29.48 2.87
N GLU A 189 -6.88 30.26 3.87
CA GLU A 189 -7.85 29.85 4.89
C GLU A 189 -9.14 29.29 4.27
N GLN A 190 -9.68 29.96 3.25
CA GLN A 190 -10.87 29.50 2.54
C GLN A 190 -10.69 28.07 1.98
N ARG A 191 -9.51 27.76 1.43
CA ARG A 191 -9.20 26.41 0.92
C ARG A 191 -9.06 25.39 2.05
N VAL A 192 -8.43 25.77 3.16
CA VAL A 192 -8.26 24.91 4.34
C VAL A 192 -9.63 24.57 4.93
N ARG A 193 -10.49 25.55 5.21
CA ARG A 193 -11.85 25.33 5.72
C ARG A 193 -12.69 24.47 4.78
N SER A 194 -12.59 24.70 3.47
CA SER A 194 -13.29 23.88 2.47
C SER A 194 -12.83 22.42 2.47
N ALA A 195 -11.53 22.16 2.67
CA ALA A 195 -10.98 20.81 2.77
C ALA A 195 -11.37 20.13 4.10
N ALA A 196 -11.27 20.85 5.23
CA ALA A 196 -11.68 20.35 6.54
C ALA A 196 -13.16 19.96 6.58
N ALA A 197 -14.04 20.79 6.01
CA ALA A 197 -15.47 20.48 5.90
C ALA A 197 -15.76 19.23 5.04
N LYS A 198 -14.90 18.90 4.06
CA LYS A 198 -15.01 17.64 3.31
C LYS A 198 -14.56 16.47 4.17
N LEU A 199 -13.47 16.64 4.91
CA LEU A 199 -12.92 15.62 5.80
C LEU A 199 -13.89 15.25 6.92
N GLU A 200 -14.52 16.23 7.57
CA GLU A 200 -15.56 16.00 8.61
C GLU A 200 -16.75 15.20 8.07
N LYS A 201 -17.23 15.52 6.85
CA LYS A 201 -18.32 14.79 6.19
C LYS A 201 -17.98 13.33 5.90
N THR A 202 -16.69 13.00 5.77
CA THR A 202 -16.22 11.63 5.56
C THR A 202 -15.89 10.92 6.87
N ALA A 203 -15.33 11.62 7.86
CA ALA A 203 -14.87 11.07 9.14
C ALA A 203 -16.02 10.54 10.03
N GLY A 204 -17.23 11.07 9.89
CA GLY A 204 -18.40 10.64 10.68
C GLY A 204 -19.22 9.48 10.09
N LYS A 205 -18.87 8.93 8.91
CA LYS A 205 -19.61 7.82 8.29
C LYS A 205 -19.15 6.46 8.81
N GLY A 206 -19.13 6.31 10.13
CA GLY A 206 -18.81 5.06 10.79
C GLY A 206 -19.84 3.95 10.49
N GLN A 207 -19.31 2.84 9.99
CA GLN A 207 -19.62 1.47 10.41
C GLN A 207 -20.90 0.74 9.96
N GLN A 208 -21.80 1.33 9.16
CA GLN A 208 -22.76 0.51 8.38
C GLN A 208 -22.86 1.00 6.94
N VAL A 209 -21.89 0.59 6.13
CA VAL A 209 -21.94 0.76 4.69
C VAL A 209 -22.85 -0.32 4.11
N ARG A 210 -23.88 0.07 3.34
CA ARG A 210 -24.72 -0.92 2.63
C ARG A 210 -23.82 -1.75 1.72
N ILE A 211 -24.13 -3.03 1.52
CA ILE A 211 -23.35 -3.90 0.61
C ILE A 211 -23.17 -3.28 -0.79
N ASP A 212 -24.18 -2.55 -1.27
CA ASP A 212 -24.15 -1.83 -2.55
C ASP A 212 -23.07 -0.73 -2.65
N SER A 213 -22.50 -0.29 -1.52
CA SER A 213 -21.41 0.69 -1.51
C SER A 213 -20.03 0.08 -1.74
N PHE A 214 -19.90 -1.24 -1.57
CA PHE A 214 -18.67 -1.99 -1.89
C PHE A 214 -18.56 -2.32 -3.37
N PHE A 215 -19.70 -2.41 -4.07
CA PHE A 215 -19.75 -2.81 -5.47
C PHE A 215 -20.14 -1.65 -6.36
N LYS A 216 -19.36 -1.42 -7.40
CA LYS A 216 -19.78 -0.53 -8.48
C LYS A 216 -20.91 -1.21 -9.26
N VAL A 217 -22.09 -0.59 -9.32
CA VAL A 217 -23.20 -1.12 -10.11
C VAL A 217 -22.84 -1.06 -11.60
N THR A 218 -22.52 -2.21 -12.18
CA THR A 218 -22.25 -2.38 -13.61
C THR A 218 -23.56 -2.75 -14.31
N ASN A 219 -24.22 -1.73 -14.87
CA ASN A 219 -25.47 -1.77 -15.64
C ASN A 219 -26.76 -2.07 -14.86
N LYS A 220 -27.69 -1.11 -14.88
CA LYS A 220 -29.12 -1.43 -14.77
C LYS A 220 -29.45 -2.36 -15.94
N ARG A 221 -29.88 -3.60 -15.66
CA ARG A 221 -30.58 -4.39 -16.67
C ARG A 221 -31.73 -3.53 -17.17
N VAL A 222 -31.66 -3.07 -18.41
CA VAL A 222 -32.86 -2.62 -19.13
C VAL A 222 -33.69 -3.89 -19.26
N MET A 223 -34.67 -4.06 -18.38
CA MET A 223 -35.77 -4.97 -18.66
C MET A 223 -36.39 -4.45 -19.95
N LYS A 224 -36.13 -5.14 -21.06
CA LYS A 224 -36.97 -4.98 -22.24
C LYS A 224 -38.35 -5.43 -21.80
N GLU A 225 -39.28 -4.49 -21.68
CA GLU A 225 -40.70 -4.85 -21.68
C GLU A 225 -40.94 -5.63 -22.97
N ASP A 226 -41.35 -6.89 -22.84
CA ASP A 226 -41.79 -7.71 -23.97
C ASP A 226 -43.04 -7.05 -24.58
N PRO A 227 -43.00 -6.60 -25.86
CA PRO A 227 -44.18 -6.05 -26.50
C PRO A 227 -44.98 -7.21 -27.11
N LYS A 228 -45.54 -8.11 -26.29
CA LYS A 228 -46.54 -9.10 -26.75
C LYS A 228 -47.33 -9.71 -25.61
N GLY A 229 -48.35 -8.98 -25.17
CA GLY A 229 -49.31 -9.45 -24.17
C GLY A 229 -50.68 -8.76 -24.21
N LYS A 230 -51.12 -8.19 -25.34
CA LYS A 230 -52.53 -7.77 -25.49
C LYS A 230 -53.42 -9.01 -25.61
N LYS A 231 -53.76 -9.65 -24.48
CA LYS A 231 -55.00 -10.44 -24.37
C LYS A 231 -56.08 -9.57 -23.73
N LYS A 232 -57.03 -9.18 -24.58
CA LYS A 232 -58.28 -8.50 -24.22
C LYS A 232 -59.03 -9.33 -23.17
N ALA A 233 -59.14 -8.85 -21.94
CA ALA A 233 -60.22 -9.23 -21.05
C ALA A 233 -61.37 -8.23 -21.24
N LYS A 234 -62.38 -8.63 -22.02
CA LYS A 234 -63.67 -7.93 -22.09
C LYS A 234 -64.35 -8.07 -20.73
N VAL A 235 -64.35 -7.02 -19.91
CA VAL A 235 -65.31 -6.89 -18.80
C VAL A 235 -66.57 -6.26 -19.35
N THR A 236 -67.59 -7.08 -19.58
CA THR A 236 -68.95 -6.64 -19.85
C THR A 236 -69.53 -6.01 -18.58
N LYS A 237 -69.55 -4.67 -18.51
CA LYS A 237 -70.52 -3.95 -17.68
C LYS A 237 -71.78 -3.75 -18.51
N LYS A 238 -72.85 -4.50 -18.20
CA LYS A 238 -74.23 -4.12 -18.56
C LYS A 238 -74.97 -3.77 -17.28
N ALA A 239 -75.72 -2.68 -17.38
CA ALA A 239 -76.37 -1.96 -16.30
C ALA A 239 -77.61 -2.70 -15.74
N LYS A 240 -77.84 -2.44 -14.45
CA LYS A 240 -79.11 -2.38 -13.69
C LYS A 240 -80.38 -2.93 -14.35
N LYS A 241 -81.03 -3.85 -13.65
CA LYS A 241 -82.38 -3.60 -13.12
C LYS A 241 -82.52 -4.27 -11.76
#